data_AF-A0A1J4V8R3-F1
#
_entry.id   AF-A0A1J4V8R3-F1
#
_cell.length_a   1.000
_cell.length_b   1.000
_cell.length_c   1.000
_cell.angle_alpha   90.00
_cell.angle_beta   90.00
_cell.angle_gamma   90.00
#
_symmetry.space_group_name_H-M   'P 1'
#
loop_
_entity.id
_entity.type
_entity.pdbx_description
1 polymer ?
#
loop_
_entity_poly.entity_id
_entity_poly.type
_entity_poly.pdbx_seq_one_letter_code
_entity_poly.pdbx_strand_id
1 'polypeptide(L)'
;MKTDTKIKRTILVFVILLVGVGLAWFSFFSPKAQERHINKEITKASYCEVASDCQMVAQSQCPFGCYVHVNKNEATRIGELLESYESNCQYMCIEFKGVDCINNSCQLIK
;
A
#
# COMPACT_ATOMS: atom_id res chain seq x y z
N MET A 1 -56.37 6.86 -10.03
CA MET A 1 -55.20 5.95 -10.10
C MET A 1 -54.18 6.47 -11.13
N LYS A 2 -53.27 7.38 -10.74
CA LYS A 2 -52.16 7.85 -11.61
C LYS A 2 -50.86 8.08 -10.82
N THR A 3 -50.95 8.01 -9.50
CA THR A 3 -49.90 8.28 -8.52
C THR A 3 -48.95 7.09 -8.33
N ASP A 4 -49.45 5.85 -8.48
CA ASP A 4 -48.65 4.62 -8.31
C ASP A 4 -47.46 4.50 -9.28
N THR A 5 -47.62 4.93 -10.53
CA THR A 5 -46.57 4.78 -11.55
C THR A 5 -45.42 5.76 -11.35
N LYS A 6 -45.69 6.96 -10.81
CA LYS A 6 -44.65 7.97 -10.49
C LYS A 6 -43.81 7.52 -9.31
N ILE A 7 -44.45 7.03 -8.24
CA ILE A 7 -43.77 6.56 -7.02
C ILE A 7 -42.87 5.36 -7.34
N LYS A 8 -43.35 4.41 -8.15
CA LYS A 8 -42.55 3.24 -8.58
C LYS A 8 -41.30 3.64 -9.38
N ARG A 9 -41.38 4.66 -10.24
CA ARG A 9 -40.22 5.17 -11.00
C ARG A 9 -39.21 5.88 -10.10
N THR A 10 -39.66 6.67 -9.13
CA THR A 10 -38.76 7.36 -8.20
C THR A 10 -38.01 6.38 -7.30
N ILE A 11 -38.69 5.33 -6.80
CA ILE A 11 -38.05 4.28 -5.97
C ILE A 11 -36.99 3.53 -6.78
N LEU A 12 -37.29 3.18 -8.03
CA LEU A 12 -36.34 2.48 -8.90
C LEU A 12 -35.03 3.28 -9.09
N VAL A 13 -35.14 4.60 -9.31
CA VAL A 13 -33.97 5.49 -9.46
C VAL A 13 -33.15 5.57 -8.18
N PHE A 14 -33.80 5.66 -7.02
CA PHE A 14 -33.10 5.69 -5.73
C PHE A 14 -32.38 4.37 -5.44
N VAL A 15 -32.98 3.22 -5.75
CA VAL A 15 -32.32 1.91 -5.59
C VAL A 15 -31.10 1.80 -6.50
N ILE A 16 -31.19 2.22 -7.76
CA ILE A 16 -30.06 2.20 -8.69
C ILE A 16 -28.93 3.12 -8.20
N LEU A 17 -29.26 4.29 -7.65
CA LEU A 17 -28.29 5.20 -7.05
C LEU A 17 -27.58 4.58 -5.84
N LEU A 18 -28.34 3.96 -4.92
CA LEU A 18 -27.78 3.32 -3.73
C LEU A 18 -26.90 2.11 -4.08
N VAL A 19 -27.30 1.30 -5.05
CA VAL A 19 -26.50 0.18 -5.55
C VAL A 19 -25.24 0.69 -6.28
N GLY A 20 -25.35 1.73 -7.10
CA GLY A 20 -24.21 2.35 -7.78
C GLY A 20 -23.16 2.89 -6.81
N VAL A 21 -23.60 3.56 -5.74
CA VAL A 21 -22.71 4.06 -4.68
C VAL A 21 -22.10 2.91 -3.87
N GLY A 22 -22.89 1.89 -3.52
CA GLY A 22 -22.39 0.71 -2.81
C GLY A 22 -21.33 -0.07 -3.58
N LEU A 23 -21.50 -0.24 -4.89
CA LEU A 23 -20.54 -0.92 -5.77
C LEU A 23 -19.25 -0.10 -5.97
N ALA A 24 -19.35 1.23 -6.01
CA ALA A 24 -18.19 2.12 -6.08
C ALA A 24 -17.35 2.04 -4.79
N TRP A 25 -17.99 1.94 -3.63
CA TRP A 25 -17.32 1.82 -2.34
C TRP A 25 -16.62 0.46 -2.19
N PHE A 26 -17.24 -0.62 -2.66
CA PHE A 26 -16.67 -1.96 -2.60
C PHE A 26 -15.38 -2.10 -3.44
N SER A 27 -15.31 -1.40 -4.57
CA SER A 27 -14.15 -1.48 -5.47
C SER A 27 -12.90 -0.76 -4.95
N PHE A 28 -13.05 0.16 -3.98
CA PHE A 28 -11.92 0.90 -3.40
C PHE A 28 -11.07 0.05 -2.44
N PHE A 29 -11.64 -1.01 -1.87
CA PHE A 29 -10.95 -1.91 -0.93
C PHE A 29 -10.29 -3.13 -1.60
N SER A 30 -9.70 -2.95 -2.80
CA SER A 30 -8.95 -4.05 -3.42
C SER A 30 -7.55 -4.15 -2.80
N PRO A 31 -7.18 -5.29 -2.16
CA PRO A 31 -5.85 -5.46 -1.54
C PRO A 31 -4.69 -5.24 -2.52
N LYS A 32 -4.89 -5.62 -3.78
CA LYS A 32 -3.89 -5.45 -4.86
C LYS A 32 -3.63 -3.98 -5.21
N ALA A 33 -4.61 -3.09 -5.00
CA ALA A 33 -4.42 -1.67 -5.23
C ALA A 33 -3.55 -1.07 -4.12
N GLN A 34 -3.83 -1.42 -2.87
CA GLN A 34 -3.04 -1.01 -1.71
C GLN A 34 -1.60 -1.56 -1.79
N GLU A 35 -1.43 -2.82 -2.15
CA GLU A 35 -0.11 -3.43 -2.37
C GLU A 35 0.73 -2.63 -3.39
N ARG A 36 0.16 -2.33 -4.56
CA ARG A 36 0.86 -1.56 -5.60
C ARG A 36 1.19 -0.15 -5.15
N HIS A 37 0.30 0.46 -4.38
CA HIS A 37 0.53 1.79 -3.82
C HIS A 37 1.72 1.77 -2.85
N ILE A 38 1.74 0.84 -1.89
CA ILE A 38 2.82 0.73 -0.91
C ILE A 38 4.16 0.42 -1.59
N ASN A 39 4.20 -0.50 -2.55
CA ASN A 39 5.41 -0.78 -3.34
C ASN A 39 5.99 0.46 -4.03
N LYS A 40 5.11 1.28 -4.62
CA LYS A 40 5.50 2.53 -5.26
C LYS A 40 6.05 3.54 -4.25
N GLU A 41 5.42 3.65 -3.08
CA GLU A 41 5.87 4.54 -2.01
C GLU A 41 7.21 4.11 -1.43
N ILE A 42 7.45 2.81 -1.24
CA ILE A 42 8.76 2.27 -0.84
C ILE A 42 9.82 2.68 -1.85
N THR A 43 9.59 2.40 -3.15
CA THR A 43 10.57 2.72 -4.21
C THR A 43 10.88 4.22 -4.27
N LYS A 44 9.85 5.06 -4.11
CA LYS A 44 10.02 6.51 -4.07
C LYS A 44 10.81 6.97 -2.84
N ALA A 45 10.65 6.28 -1.71
CA ALA A 45 11.31 6.58 -0.45
C ALA A 45 12.74 6.02 -0.35
N SER A 46 13.17 5.17 -1.29
CA SER A 46 14.51 4.55 -1.27
C SER A 46 15.66 5.48 -1.67
N TYR A 47 15.47 6.79 -1.80
CA TYR A 47 16.55 7.72 -2.19
C TYR A 47 17.61 7.89 -1.08
N CYS A 48 18.84 8.20 -1.46
CA CYS A 48 19.93 8.49 -0.52
C CYS A 48 21.04 9.30 -1.19
N GLU A 49 21.85 9.99 -0.37
CA GLU A 49 23.12 10.58 -0.78
C GLU A 49 24.31 9.84 -0.15
N VAL A 50 24.12 9.34 1.07
CA VAL A 50 25.12 8.56 1.82
C VAL A 50 24.50 7.34 2.49
N ALA A 51 25.33 6.36 2.87
CA ALA A 51 24.89 5.13 3.55
C ALA A 51 24.05 5.39 4.82
N SER A 52 24.42 6.42 5.59
CA SER A 52 23.74 6.81 6.83
C SER A 52 22.37 7.48 6.61
N ASP A 53 21.96 7.68 5.36
CA ASP A 53 20.59 8.05 5.02
C ASP A 53 19.67 6.83 4.94
N CYS A 54 20.21 5.63 4.80
CA CYS A 54 19.41 4.42 4.64
C CYS A 54 19.06 3.79 5.98
N GLN A 55 17.79 3.48 6.17
CA GLN A 55 17.26 2.84 7.36
C GLN A 55 16.36 1.66 7.00
N MET A 56 16.53 0.56 7.72
CA MET A 56 15.62 -0.59 7.63
C MET A 56 14.36 -0.29 8.45
N VAL A 57 13.20 -0.49 7.81
CA VAL A 57 11.87 -0.27 8.42
C VAL A 57 11.15 -1.57 8.76
N ALA A 58 11.42 -2.66 8.03
CA ALA A 58 10.84 -3.96 8.33
C ALA A 58 11.81 -5.08 7.93
N GLN A 59 11.95 -6.11 8.78
CA GLN A 59 12.80 -7.26 8.49
C GLN A 59 12.20 -8.16 7.40
N SER A 60 10.88 -8.35 7.43
CA SER A 60 10.12 -9.15 6.48
C SER A 60 8.70 -8.62 6.47
N GLN A 61 8.25 -8.07 5.34
CA GLN A 61 6.85 -7.70 5.17
C GLN A 61 6.39 -8.20 3.82
N CYS A 62 5.57 -9.23 3.83
CA CYS A 62 5.01 -9.80 2.63
C CYS A 62 3.79 -8.98 2.17
N PRO A 63 3.64 -8.65 0.87
CA PRO A 63 4.44 -9.09 -0.29
C PRO A 63 5.56 -8.12 -0.71
N PHE A 64 5.97 -7.19 0.15
CA PHE A 64 6.96 -6.14 -0.13
C PHE A 64 8.43 -6.62 -0.04
N GLY A 65 8.65 -7.84 0.45
CA GLY A 65 9.94 -8.52 0.42
C GLY A 65 10.65 -8.56 1.77
N CYS A 66 11.96 -8.79 1.71
CA CYS A 66 12.85 -8.86 2.86
C CYS A 66 13.61 -7.56 3.06
N TYR A 67 13.80 -7.18 4.31
CA TYR A 67 14.58 -6.01 4.73
C TYR A 67 14.15 -4.74 4.00
N VAL A 68 12.90 -4.33 4.14
CA VAL A 68 12.43 -3.09 3.52
C VAL A 68 13.28 -1.94 4.05
N HIS A 69 13.89 -1.19 3.14
CA HIS A 69 14.86 -0.13 3.43
C HIS A 69 14.53 1.11 2.62
N VAL A 70 14.57 2.26 3.30
CA VAL A 70 14.20 3.57 2.74
C VAL A 70 15.10 4.64 3.35
N ASN A 71 14.99 5.87 2.85
CA ASN A 71 15.58 7.02 3.50
C ASN A 71 15.06 7.15 4.94
N LYS A 72 15.92 7.47 5.89
CA LYS A 72 15.60 7.65 7.31
C LYS A 72 14.49 8.69 7.54
N ASN A 73 14.41 9.71 6.68
CA ASN A 73 13.37 10.74 6.76
C ASN A 73 11.98 10.21 6.37
N GLU A 74 11.92 9.10 5.64
CA GLU A 74 10.68 8.44 5.22
C GLU A 74 10.33 7.23 6.09
N ALA A 75 11.23 6.83 7.00
CA ALA A 75 11.15 5.57 7.72
C ALA A 75 9.83 5.42 8.50
N THR A 76 9.42 6.43 9.26
CA THR A 76 8.16 6.43 10.01
C THR A 76 6.95 6.30 9.09
N ARG A 77 6.89 7.12 8.03
CA ARG A 77 5.76 7.13 7.10
C ARG A 77 5.59 5.79 6.38
N ILE A 78 6.69 5.19 5.94
CA ILE A 78 6.67 3.88 5.28
C ILE A 78 6.35 2.77 6.27
N GLY A 79 6.86 2.85 7.51
CA GLY A 79 6.51 1.91 8.58
C GLY A 79 5.01 1.86 8.84
N GLU A 80 4.36 3.01 9.02
CA GLU A 80 2.91 3.11 9.20
C GLU A 80 2.13 2.54 8.01
N LEU A 81 2.60 2.78 6.78
CA LEU A 81 2.00 2.19 5.57
C LEU A 81 2.10 0.67 5.56
N LEU A 82 3.24 0.10 5.96
CA LEU A 82 3.45 -1.34 6.05
C LEU A 82 2.58 -1.98 7.13
N GLU A 83 2.46 -1.33 8.30
CA GLU A 83 1.61 -1.79 9.41
C GLU A 83 0.11 -1.78 9.04
N SER A 84 -0.31 -0.83 8.19
CA SER A 84 -1.70 -0.76 7.69
C SER A 84 -2.06 -1.88 6.71
N TYR A 85 -1.07 -2.63 6.23
CA TYR A 85 -1.27 -3.71 5.27
C TYR A 85 -1.42 -5.05 5.99
N GLU A 86 -2.65 -5.59 6.01
CA GLU A 86 -2.91 -6.91 6.56
C GLU A 86 -2.23 -7.98 5.71
N SER A 87 -1.28 -8.70 6.31
CA SER A 87 -0.54 -9.78 5.68
C SER A 87 -0.44 -10.99 6.59
N ASN A 88 -0.63 -12.17 6.01
CA ASN A 88 -0.62 -13.45 6.73
C ASN A 88 0.60 -14.31 6.35
N CYS A 89 1.55 -13.75 5.59
CA CYS A 89 2.70 -14.49 5.08
C CYS A 89 4.00 -14.05 5.76
N GLN A 90 4.91 -15.02 5.90
CA GLN A 90 6.23 -14.84 6.46
C GLN A 90 7.28 -15.31 5.45
N TYR A 91 8.24 -14.46 5.12
CA TYR A 91 9.42 -14.87 4.35
C TYR A 91 10.55 -15.32 5.27
N MET A 92 11.27 -16.36 4.85
CA MET A 92 12.58 -16.69 5.39
C MET A 92 13.62 -15.80 4.69
N CYS A 93 14.04 -14.74 5.37
CA CYS A 93 15.04 -13.82 4.84
C CYS A 93 16.45 -14.34 5.14
N ILE A 94 17.31 -14.38 4.11
CA ILE A 94 18.72 -14.76 4.25
C ILE A 94 19.45 -13.61 4.96
N GLU A 95 20.49 -13.92 5.75
CA GLU A 95 21.34 -12.88 6.33
C GLU A 95 21.95 -11.96 5.25
N PHE A 96 22.11 -10.70 5.60
CA PHE A 96 22.70 -9.66 4.75
C PHE A 96 23.72 -8.86 5.56
N LYS A 97 24.69 -8.23 4.91
CA LYS A 97 25.77 -7.51 5.60
C LYS A 97 25.36 -6.12 6.08
N GLY A 98 24.39 -5.50 5.41
CA GLY A 98 23.92 -4.15 5.71
C GLY A 98 23.20 -3.49 4.53
N VAL A 99 22.84 -2.22 4.72
CA VAL A 99 22.26 -1.36 3.67
C VAL A 99 23.28 -0.27 3.31
N ASP A 100 23.38 0.06 2.03
CA ASP A 100 24.26 1.13 1.53
C ASP A 100 23.56 1.95 0.44
N CYS A 101 24.11 3.12 0.15
CA CYS A 101 23.63 4.01 -0.89
C CYS A 101 24.32 3.72 -2.22
N ILE A 102 23.64 2.98 -3.10
CA ILE A 102 24.16 2.58 -4.40
C ILE A 102 23.31 3.21 -5.49
N ASN A 103 23.94 4.01 -6.37
CA ASN A 103 23.27 4.74 -7.45
C ASN A 103 22.13 5.66 -6.94
N ASN A 104 22.36 6.38 -5.83
CA ASN A 104 21.37 7.24 -5.17
C ASN A 104 20.12 6.49 -4.67
N SER A 105 20.23 5.18 -4.48
CA SER A 105 19.17 4.34 -3.91
C SER A 105 19.72 3.45 -2.80
N CYS A 106 19.00 3.36 -1.70
CA CYS A 106 19.27 2.39 -0.64
C CYS A 106 19.15 0.99 -1.22
N GLN A 107 20.16 0.15 -1.01
CA GLN A 107 20.24 -1.22 -1.49
C GLN A 107 20.93 -2.12 -0.47
N LEU A 108 20.60 -3.42 -0.48
CA LEU A 108 21.25 -4.41 0.37
C LEU A 108 22.65 -4.78 -0.15
N ILE A 109 23.61 -4.87 0.75
CA ILE A 109 24.92 -5.48 0.49
C ILE A 109 24.88 -6.95 0.91
N LYS A 110 25.24 -7.83 -0.04
CA LYS A 110 25.40 -9.27 0.17
C LYS A 110 26.79 -9.63 0.69
#